data_AF-A0A7V2VI12-F1
#
_entry.id   AF-A0A7V2VI12-F1
#
_cell.length_a   1.000
_cell.length_b   1.000
_cell.length_c   1.000
_cell.angle_alpha   90.00
_cell.angle_beta   90.00
_cell.angle_gamma   90.00
#
_symmetry.space_group_name_H-M   'P 1'
#
loop_
_entity.id
_entity.type
_entity.pdbx_description
1 polymer ?
#
loop_
_entity_poly.entity_id
_entity_poly.type
_entity_poly.pdbx_seq_one_letter_code
_entity_poly.pdbx_strand_id
1 'polypeptide(L)'
;EHTPPGATLALNDIGAIAYLSERPVVDLAGLITPEVVPLLRSPNRDALLADFLVEQNVDYAIIFPNWFPDLAARDDILEELHRVTLEQRTIAGGETMVVYQVHR
;
A
#
# COMPACT_ATOMS: atom_id res chain seq x y z
N GLU A 1 5.75 -2.56 16.93
CA GLU A 1 5.24 -3.14 18.20
C GLU A 1 3.78 -3.58 18.10
N HIS A 2 2.92 -2.83 17.40
CA HIS A 2 1.49 -3.14 17.29
C HIS A 2 1.11 -4.20 16.25
N THR A 3 2.03 -4.66 15.42
CA THR A 3 1.78 -5.61 14.32
C THR A 3 2.85 -6.71 14.30
N PRO A 4 2.54 -7.92 13.79
CA PRO A 4 3.48 -9.03 13.76
C PRO A 4 4.80 -8.68 13.04
N PRO A 5 5.96 -9.17 13.51
CA PRO A 5 7.26 -8.82 12.93
C PRO A 5 7.43 -9.33 11.49
N GLY A 6 6.77 -10.43 11.12
CA GLY A 6 6.80 -11.00 9.77
C GLY A 6 5.67 -10.55 8.86
N ALA A 7 4.90 -9.52 9.24
CA ALA A 7 3.76 -9.07 8.44
C ALA A 7 4.21 -8.47 7.10
N THR A 8 3.55 -8.87 6.01
CA THR A 8 3.83 -8.38 4.66
C THR A 8 3.17 -7.03 4.43
N LEU A 9 3.95 -6.05 3.96
CA LEU A 9 3.49 -4.68 3.72
C LEU A 9 3.40 -4.39 2.23
N ALA A 10 2.24 -3.95 1.75
CA ALA A 10 2.12 -3.34 0.43
C ALA A 10 2.30 -1.83 0.52
N LEU A 11 3.25 -1.28 -0.22
CA LEU A 11 3.65 0.13 -0.11
C LEU A 11 3.77 0.76 -1.50
N ASN A 12 3.34 2.00 -1.65
CA ASN A 12 3.69 2.80 -2.84
C ASN A 12 4.96 3.64 -2.66
N ASP A 13 5.43 3.80 -1.41
CA ASP A 13 6.68 4.46 -1.06
C ASP A 13 7.50 3.52 -0.17
N ILE A 14 8.34 2.72 -0.83
CA ILE A 14 9.04 1.61 -0.20
C ILE A 14 10.31 2.03 0.56
N GLY A 15 10.80 3.26 0.41
CA GLY A 15 12.15 3.64 0.84
C GLY A 15 12.37 3.50 2.34
N ALA A 16 11.99 4.53 3.10
CA ALA A 16 12.24 4.56 4.55
C ALA A 16 11.47 3.45 5.29
N ILE A 17 10.25 3.12 4.85
CA ILE A 17 9.40 2.13 5.50
C ILE A 17 10.03 0.74 5.41
N ALA A 18 10.46 0.30 4.22
CA ALA A 18 11.12 -1.01 4.09
C ALA A 18 12.44 -1.04 4.87
N TYR A 19 13.25 0.02 4.76
CA TYR A 19 14.55 0.10 5.42
C TYR A 19 14.45 0.03 6.95
N LEU A 20 13.53 0.78 7.56
CA LEU A 20 13.41 0.85 9.02
C LEU A 20 12.62 -0.32 9.61
N SER A 21 11.65 -0.86 8.88
CA SER A 21 10.82 -1.96 9.39
C SER A 21 11.47 -3.33 9.19
N GLU A 22 12.35 -3.48 8.21
CA GLU A 22 12.98 -4.75 7.81
C GLU A 22 11.95 -5.86 7.50
N ARG A 23 10.75 -5.46 7.03
CA ARG A 23 9.64 -6.37 6.74
C ARG A 23 9.61 -6.80 5.28
N PRO A 24 8.95 -7.94 4.98
CA PRO A 24 8.58 -8.27 3.60
C PRO A 24 7.72 -7.17 2.99
N VAL A 25 8.07 -6.74 1.77
CA VAL A 25 7.40 -5.65 1.08
C VAL A 25 6.93 -6.08 -0.31
N VAL A 26 5.70 -5.69 -0.63
CA VAL A 26 5.11 -5.68 -1.97
C VAL A 26 5.10 -4.23 -2.46
N ASP A 27 5.83 -3.95 -3.53
CA ASP A 27 5.98 -2.60 -4.06
C ASP A 27 4.92 -2.27 -5.11
N LEU A 28 4.00 -1.38 -4.74
CA LEU A 28 2.89 -0.95 -5.58
C LEU A 28 3.29 0.06 -6.67
N ALA A 29 4.54 0.51 -6.70
CA ALA A 29 5.10 1.33 -7.78
C ALA A 29 5.90 0.49 -8.80
N GLY A 30 6.23 -0.76 -8.47
CA GLY A 30 6.88 -1.71 -9.38
C GLY A 30 8.40 -1.54 -9.55
N LEU A 31 9.09 -0.89 -8.60
CA LEU A 31 10.56 -0.83 -8.56
C LEU A 31 11.17 -2.18 -8.18
N ILE A 32 10.61 -2.86 -7.19
CA ILE A 32 11.10 -4.18 -6.72
C ILE A 32 10.08 -5.31 -6.91
N THR A 33 8.85 -4.99 -7.31
CA THR A 33 7.78 -5.96 -7.63
C THR A 33 7.31 -5.73 -9.07
N PRO A 34 8.09 -6.17 -10.09
CA PRO A 34 7.83 -5.86 -11.49
C PRO A 34 6.48 -6.39 -12.02
N GLU A 35 5.90 -7.39 -11.37
CA GLU A 35 4.58 -7.96 -11.67
C GLU A 35 3.45 -6.92 -11.53
N VAL A 36 3.65 -5.88 -10.73
CA VAL A 36 2.70 -4.78 -10.55
C VAL A 36 2.66 -3.84 -11.77
N VAL A 37 3.75 -3.73 -12.53
CA VAL A 37 3.86 -2.81 -13.67
C VAL A 37 2.76 -2.98 -14.71
N PRO A 38 2.41 -4.20 -15.19
CA PRO A 38 1.28 -4.37 -16.10
C PRO A 38 -0.07 -3.97 -15.46
N LEU A 39 -0.25 -4.20 -14.15
CA LEU A 39 -1.47 -3.79 -13.44
C LEU A 39 -1.63 -2.28 -13.45
N LEU A 40 -0.55 -1.53 -13.17
CA LEU A 40 -0.53 -0.07 -13.17
C LEU A 40 -0.87 0.57 -14.52
N ARG A 41 -0.61 -0.14 -15.63
CA ARG A 41 -0.92 0.32 -17.00
C ARG A 41 -2.36 -0.01 -17.43
N SER A 42 -3.08 -0.80 -16.64
CA SER A 42 -4.46 -1.16 -16.92
C SER A 42 -5.40 0.01 -16.61
N PRO A 43 -6.48 0.21 -17.39
CA PRO A 43 -7.56 1.13 -16.99
C PRO A 43 -8.24 0.69 -15.69
N ASN A 44 -8.18 -0.60 -15.33
CA ASN A 44 -8.76 -1.17 -14.12
C ASN A 44 -7.71 -1.39 -13.01
N ARG A 45 -6.62 -0.59 -13.00
CA ARG A 45 -5.46 -0.85 -12.14
C ARG A 45 -5.82 -1.04 -10.66
N ASP A 46 -6.73 -0.23 -10.10
CA ASP A 46 -7.04 -0.23 -8.68
C ASP A 46 -7.77 -1.52 -8.27
N ALA A 47 -8.69 -2.01 -9.13
CA ALA A 47 -9.34 -3.30 -8.93
C ALA A 47 -8.36 -4.48 -9.05
N LEU A 48 -7.46 -4.43 -10.03
CA LEU A 48 -6.43 -5.46 -10.19
C LEU A 48 -5.42 -5.44 -9.04
N LEU A 49 -5.09 -4.26 -8.50
CA LEU A 49 -4.24 -4.14 -7.32
C LEU A 49 -4.96 -4.72 -6.10
N ALA A 50 -6.26 -4.50 -5.92
CA ALA A 50 -7.04 -5.11 -4.84
C ALA A 50 -6.93 -6.64 -4.87
N ASP A 51 -7.15 -7.25 -6.04
CA ASP A 51 -7.02 -8.69 -6.22
C ASP A 51 -5.58 -9.15 -5.93
N PHE A 52 -4.59 -8.41 -6.43
CA PHE A 52 -3.18 -8.69 -6.21
C PHE A 52 -2.78 -8.63 -4.72
N LEU A 53 -3.31 -7.69 -3.93
CA LEU A 53 -3.04 -7.63 -2.48
C LEU A 53 -3.50 -8.91 -1.77
N VAL A 54 -4.70 -9.41 -2.12
CA VAL A 54 -5.25 -10.65 -1.58
C VAL A 54 -4.42 -11.85 -2.01
N GLU A 55 -4.10 -11.96 -3.31
CA GLU A 55 -3.29 -13.03 -3.88
C GLU A 55 -1.88 -13.12 -3.27
N GLN A 56 -1.24 -11.98 -3.04
CA GLN A 56 0.10 -11.89 -2.41
C GLN A 56 0.08 -12.10 -0.90
N ASN A 57 -1.09 -12.36 -0.31
CA ASN A 57 -1.27 -12.47 1.14
C ASN A 57 -0.72 -11.25 1.90
N VAL A 58 -0.93 -10.05 1.37
CA VAL A 58 -0.56 -8.81 2.07
C VAL A 58 -1.33 -8.73 3.38
N ASP A 59 -0.66 -8.29 4.45
CA ASP A 59 -1.30 -8.10 5.76
C ASP A 59 -1.71 -6.64 5.95
N TYR A 60 -0.88 -5.70 5.48
CA TYR A 60 -1.17 -4.27 5.56
C TYR A 60 -0.85 -3.55 4.26
N ALA A 61 -1.75 -2.69 3.80
CA ALA A 61 -1.47 -1.73 2.74
C ALA A 61 -1.21 -0.35 3.35
N ILE A 62 -0.05 0.23 3.08
CA ILE A 62 0.32 1.57 3.54
C ILE A 62 0.50 2.44 2.31
N ILE A 63 -0.53 3.23 2.02
CA ILE A 63 -0.63 3.96 0.75
C ILE A 63 -1.02 5.41 0.93
N PHE A 64 -0.72 6.24 -0.08
CA PHE A 64 -1.42 7.50 -0.28
C PHE A 64 -2.76 7.23 -0.99
N PRO A 65 -3.93 7.40 -0.36
CA PRO A 65 -5.22 7.05 -0.97
C PRO A 65 -5.50 7.79 -2.28
N ASN A 66 -4.98 9.02 -2.43
CA ASN A 66 -5.14 9.80 -3.65
C ASN A 66 -4.37 9.23 -4.86
N TRP A 67 -3.43 8.31 -4.65
CA TRP A 67 -2.76 7.60 -5.74
C TRP A 67 -3.58 6.40 -6.24
N PHE A 68 -4.43 5.81 -5.38
CA PHE A 68 -5.24 4.63 -5.67
C PHE A 68 -6.65 4.83 -5.08
N PRO A 69 -7.43 5.80 -5.61
CA PRO A 69 -8.68 6.21 -4.99
C PRO A 69 -9.74 5.10 -4.96
N ASP A 70 -9.82 4.29 -6.01
CA ASP A 70 -10.82 3.23 -6.10
C ASP A 70 -10.40 2.02 -5.25
N LEU A 71 -9.09 1.78 -5.11
CA LEU A 71 -8.57 0.75 -4.20
C LEU A 71 -8.81 1.16 -2.74
N ALA A 72 -8.49 2.41 -2.38
CA ALA A 72 -8.69 2.92 -1.02
C ALA A 72 -10.17 2.99 -0.61
N ALA A 73 -11.09 2.95 -1.58
CA ALA A 73 -12.53 2.88 -1.34
C ALA A 73 -13.06 1.45 -1.13
N ARG A 74 -12.22 0.41 -1.26
CA ARG A 74 -12.59 -1.01 -1.07
C ARG A 74 -12.66 -1.40 0.40
N ASP A 75 -13.72 -0.96 1.08
CA ASP A 75 -14.01 -1.29 2.48
C ASP A 75 -14.28 -2.78 2.72
N ASP A 76 -14.58 -3.54 1.67
CA ASP A 76 -14.73 -4.99 1.69
C ASP A 76 -13.40 -5.74 1.89
N ILE A 77 -12.26 -5.11 1.60
CA ILE A 77 -10.92 -5.71 1.79
C ILE A 77 -9.95 -4.83 2.58
N LEU A 78 -10.20 -3.53 2.74
CA LEU A 78 -9.32 -2.60 3.44
C LEU A 78 -10.04 -1.98 4.64
N GLU A 79 -9.51 -2.25 5.84
CA GLU A 79 -9.93 -1.57 7.06
C GLU A 79 -8.87 -0.54 7.45
N GLU A 80 -9.25 0.74 7.53
CA GLU A 80 -8.35 1.80 7.98
C GLU A 80 -8.02 1.64 9.46
N LEU A 81 -6.72 1.52 9.77
CA LEU A 81 -6.22 1.44 11.14
C LEU A 81 -5.57 2.75 11.60
N HIS A 82 -4.90 3.47 10.71
CA HIS A 82 -4.14 4.66 11.07
C HIS A 82 -3.95 5.61 9.90
N ARG A 83 -3.83 6.91 10.20
CA ARG A 83 -3.70 7.98 9.22
C ARG A 83 -2.70 9.03 9.69
N VAL A 84 -1.82 9.42 8.77
CA VAL A 84 -0.88 10.52 8.97
C VAL A 84 -1.06 11.53 7.84
N THR A 85 -1.38 12.77 8.21
CA THR A 85 -1.51 13.90 7.28
C THR A 85 -0.42 14.92 7.59
N LEU A 86 0.36 15.29 6.57
CA LEU A 86 1.42 16.29 6.71
C LEU A 86 0.85 17.69 6.50
N GLU A 87 1.10 18.60 7.45
CA GLU A 87 0.69 20.01 7.32
C GLU A 87 1.46 20.76 6.24
N GLN A 88 2.72 20.38 6.01
CA GLN A 88 3.58 20.96 4.98
C GLN A 88 4.28 19.85 4.21
N ARG A 89 4.07 19.86 2.89
CA ARG A 89 4.62 18.86 1.99
C ARG A 89 5.93 19.35 1.37
N THR A 90 7.02 18.65 1.68
CA THR A 90 8.34 18.94 1.09
C THR A 90 8.67 17.92 0.00
N ILE A 91 8.75 16.64 0.37
CA ILE A 91 9.21 15.56 -0.53
C ILE A 91 8.26 14.36 -0.63
N ALA A 92 7.17 14.32 0.15
CA ALA A 92 6.29 13.15 0.22
C ALA A 92 5.46 12.95 -1.07
N GLY A 93 5.11 11.70 -1.39
CA GLY A 93 4.29 11.31 -2.54
C GLY A 93 2.79 11.63 -2.43
N GLY A 94 2.28 11.84 -1.21
CA GLY A 94 0.92 12.32 -0.92
C GLY A 94 0.92 13.21 0.32
N GLU A 95 -0.19 13.93 0.54
CA GLU A 95 -0.40 14.70 1.78
C GLU A 95 -0.77 13.78 2.94
N THR A 96 -1.61 12.78 2.67
CA THR A 96 -2.12 11.83 3.67
C THR A 96 -1.72 10.41 3.29
N MET A 97 -1.02 9.74 4.19
CA MET A 97 -0.71 8.31 4.10
C MET A 97 -1.58 7.56 5.11
N VAL A 98 -2.12 6.42 4.70
CA VAL A 98 -3.05 5.62 5.50
C VAL A 98 -2.54 4.19 5.57
N VAL A 99 -2.63 3.62 6.77
CA VAL A 99 -2.38 2.20 7.04
C VAL A 99 -3.72 1.49 7.05
N TYR A 100 -3.88 0.54 6.16
CA TYR A 100 -5.01 -0.36 6.07
C TYR A 100 -4.61 -1.77 6.48
N GLN A 101 -5.45 -2.47 7.23
CA GLN A 101 -5.40 -3.91 7.32
C GLN A 101 -6.09 -4.51 6.10
N VAL A 102 -5.45 -5.53 5.51
CA VAL A 102 -6.01 -6.25 4.36
C VAL A 102 -6.76 -7.49 4.86
N HIS A 103 -8.04 -7.56 4.51
CA HIS A 103 -8.92 -8.70 4.77
C HIS A 103 -8.98 -9.61 3.54
N ARG A 104 -9.22 -10.91 3.78
CA ARG A 104 -9.22 -11.97 2.75
C ARG A 104 -10.55 -12.71 2.77
#